data_AF-A0A1V2NPP8-F1
#
_entry.id   AF-A0A1V2NPP8-F1
#
_cell.length_a   1.000
_cell.length_b   1.000
_cell.length_c   1.000
_cell.angle_alpha   90.00
_cell.angle_beta   90.00
_cell.angle_gamma   90.00
#
_symmetry.space_group_name_H-M   'P 1'
#
loop_
_entity.id
_entity.type
_entity.pdbx_description
1 polymer ?
#
loop_
_entity_poly.entity_id
_entity_poly.type
_entity_poly.pdbx_seq_one_letter_code
_entity_poly.pdbx_strand_id
1 'polypeptide(L)' 'MHHVDWRVLAGSVPGRIFVGRMRLGDRVSVSDVEGRVVEIAGDQGRVRFTVETDAGKRIKYQRPEMEAVLVLDVRRDG' A
#
# COMPACT_ATOMS: atom_id res chain seq x y z
N MET A 1 -26.43 8.87 -12.81
CA MET A 1 -25.17 9.25 -12.15
C MET A 1 -24.59 7.98 -11.55
N HIS A 2 -23.59 7.37 -12.19
CA HIS A 2 -22.98 6.14 -11.67
C HIS A 2 -22.07 6.51 -10.50
N HIS A 3 -22.44 6.10 -9.29
CA HIS A 3 -21.61 6.27 -8.10
C HIS A 3 -20.49 5.23 -8.18
N VAL A 4 -19.33 5.64 -8.71
CA VAL A 4 -18.13 4.81 -8.70
C VAL A 4 -17.74 4.61 -7.24
N ASP A 5 -17.89 3.40 -6.74
CA ASP A 5 -17.36 3.07 -5.43
C ASP A 5 -15.84 3.10 -5.51
N TRP A 6 -15.27 4.24 -5.12
CA TRP A 6 -13.82 4.45 -5.13
C TRP A 6 -13.10 3.43 -4.24
N ARG A 7 -13.77 2.74 -3.30
CA ARG A 7 -13.19 1.66 -2.49
C ARG A 7 -12.85 0.41 -3.31
N VAL A 8 -13.53 0.23 -4.45
CA VAL A 8 -13.23 -0.80 -5.45
C VAL A 8 -12.02 -0.38 -6.31
N LEU A 9 -11.71 0.91 -6.40
CA LEU A 9 -10.56 1.44 -7.17
C LEU A 9 -9.30 1.68 -6.30
N ALA A 10 -9.49 1.99 -5.02
CA ALA A 10 -8.42 2.15 -4.04
C ALA A 10 -7.83 0.78 -3.70
N GLY A 11 -6.74 0.44 -4.40
CA GLY A 11 -6.21 -0.93 -4.46
C GLY A 11 -6.73 -1.71 -5.67
N SER A 12 -7.01 -1.06 -6.80
CA SER A 12 -7.20 -1.74 -8.11
C SER A 12 -6.68 -0.90 -9.30
N VAL A 13 -6.11 0.27 -9.04
CA VAL A 13 -5.48 1.13 -10.05
C VAL A 13 -4.14 1.64 -9.48
N PRO A 14 -3.03 1.52 -10.22
CA PRO A 14 -1.77 2.16 -9.87
C PRO A 14 -1.96 3.67 -9.64
N GLY A 15 -1.33 4.21 -8.60
CA GLY A 15 -1.49 5.62 -8.22
C GLY A 15 -1.20 5.90 -6.75
N ARG A 16 -1.43 7.16 -6.35
CA ARG A 16 -1.29 7.56 -4.95
C ARG A 16 -2.50 7.10 -4.15
N ILE A 17 -2.29 6.25 -3.16
CA ILE A 17 -3.32 5.85 -2.18
C ILE A 17 -2.90 6.25 -0.78
N PHE A 18 -3.86 6.42 0.12
CA PHE A 18 -3.55 6.56 1.54
C PHE A 18 -2.97 5.26 2.11
N VAL A 19 -2.00 5.36 3.00
CA VAL A 19 -1.36 4.19 3.64
C VAL A 19 -2.39 3.29 4.32
N GLY A 20 -3.44 3.85 4.92
CA GLY A 20 -4.56 3.09 5.50
C GLY A 20 -5.35 2.22 4.51
N ARG A 21 -5.15 2.41 3.21
CA ARG A 21 -5.84 1.68 2.14
C ARG A 21 -4.95 0.63 1.46
N MET A 22 -3.68 0.57 1.83
CA MET A 22 -2.71 -0.39 1.32
C MET A 22 -3.07 -1.81 1.77
N ARG A 23 -2.77 -2.80 0.92
CA ARG A 23 -3.08 -4.21 1.14
C ARG A 23 -1.82 -5.06 1.12
N LEU A 24 -1.90 -6.24 1.71
CA LEU A 24 -0.86 -7.26 1.56
C LEU A 24 -0.73 -7.61 0.07
N GLY A 25 0.51 -7.75 -0.41
CA GLY A 25 0.80 -8.07 -1.80
C GLY A 25 0.90 -6.86 -2.74
N ASP A 26 0.42 -5.68 -2.35
CA ASP A 26 0.56 -4.45 -3.14
C ASP A 26 2.04 -4.18 -3.44
N ARG A 27 2.35 -3.81 -4.69
CA ARG A 27 3.68 -3.31 -5.04
C ARG A 27 3.71 -1.80 -4.87
N VAL A 28 4.55 -1.31 -3.98
CA VAL A 28 4.61 0.10 -3.60
C VAL A 28 6.00 0.69 -3.81
N SER A 29 6.05 2.01 -3.97
CA SER A 29 7.26 2.81 -3.83
C SER A 29 7.12 3.72 -2.61
N VAL A 30 8.00 3.54 -1.62
CA VAL A 30 8.01 4.28 -0.36
C VAL A 30 9.43 4.77 -0.09
N SER A 31 9.62 6.09 -0.03
CA SER A 31 10.95 6.70 0.15
C SER A 31 12.01 6.13 -0.82
N ASP A 32 11.67 6.08 -2.11
CA ASP A 32 12.51 5.54 -3.19
C ASP A 32 12.85 4.04 -3.08
N VAL A 33 12.19 3.31 -2.17
CA VAL A 33 12.27 1.86 -2.08
C VAL A 33 11.04 1.25 -2.72
N GLU A 34 11.26 0.42 -3.74
CA GLU A 34 10.23 -0.40 -4.35
C GLU A 34 10.20 -1.81 -3.77
N GLY A 35 9.00 -2.34 -3.56
CA GLY A 35 8.82 -3.72 -3.16
C GLY A 35 7.37 -4.07 -2.90
N ARG A 36 7.16 -5.27 -2.35
CA ARG A 36 5.83 -5.79 -2.01
C ARG A 36 5.54 -5.65 -0.54
N VAL A 37 4.31 -5.27 -0.20
CA VAL A 37 3.87 -5.21 1.18
C VAL A 37 3.62 -6.63 1.69
N VAL A 38 4.34 -7.04 2.73
CA VAL A 38 4.29 -8.41 3.28
C VAL A 38 3.72 -8.48 4.69
N GLU A 39 3.62 -7.34 5.38
CA GLU A 39 3.02 -7.23 6.71
C GLU A 39 2.33 -5.88 6.85
N ILE A 40 1.18 -5.83 7.51
CA ILE A 40 0.44 -4.60 7.84
C ILE A 40 -0.14 -4.74 9.25
N ALA A 41 0.01 -3.69 10.06
CA ALA A 41 -0.65 -3.54 11.35
C ALA A 41 -1.06 -2.07 11.57
N GLY A 42 -2.33 -1.83 11.88
CA GLY A 42 -2.86 -0.51 12.21
C GLY A 42 -2.85 -0.27 13.72
N ASP A 43 -2.50 0.95 14.15
CA ASP A 43 -2.63 1.40 15.54
C ASP A 43 -2.78 2.94 15.60
N GLN A 44 -3.85 3.42 16.25
CA GLN A 44 -4.11 4.85 16.54
C GLN A 44 -3.82 5.82 15.38
N GLY A 45 -4.40 5.59 14.19
CA GLY A 45 -4.23 6.47 13.02
C GLY A 45 -2.83 6.43 12.39
N ARG A 46 -2.01 5.45 12.77
CA ARG A 46 -0.73 5.13 12.14
C ARG A 46 -0.79 3.69 11.64
N VAL A 47 -0.07 3.42 10.56
CA VAL A 47 0.06 2.09 9.99
C VAL A 47 1.52 1.72 10.00
N ARG A 48 1.82 0.56 10.60
CA ARG A 48 3.11 -0.12 10.51
C ARG A 48 3.01 -1.16 9.41
N PHE A 49 3.99 -1.19 8.52
CA PHE A 49 4.00 -2.14 7.42
C PHE A 49 5.43 -2.52 7.02
N THR A 50 5.58 -3.70 6.44
CA THR A 50 6.87 -4.21 5.95
C THR A 50 6.82 -4.33 4.44
N VAL A 51 7.81 -3.77 3.76
CA VAL A 51 8.01 -3.92 2.30
C VAL A 51 9.20 -4.84 2.05
N GLU A 52 9.00 -5.88 1.24
CA GLU A 52 10.05 -6.76 0.75
C GLU A 52 10.45 -6.37 -0.68
N THR A 53 11.72 -5.98 -0.85
CA THR A 53 12.30 -5.63 -2.17
C THR A 53 12.52 -6.88 -3.01
N ASP A 54 12.71 -6.72 -4.33
CA ASP A 54 13.05 -7.85 -5.22
C ASP A 54 14.39 -8.52 -4.88
N ALA A 55 15.27 -7.84 -4.13
CA ALA A 55 16.51 -8.39 -3.59
C ALA A 55 16.32 -9.16 -2.26
N GLY A 56 15.08 -9.38 -1.82
CA GLY A 56 14.74 -10.10 -0.59
C GLY A 56 14.95 -9.31 0.72
N LYS A 57 15.34 -8.03 0.64
CA LYS A 57 15.45 -7.17 1.83
C LYS A 57 14.06 -6.78 2.34
N ARG A 58 13.84 -6.90 3.66
CA ARG A 58 12.60 -6.53 4.35
C ARG A 58 12.80 -5.23 5.12
N ILE A 59 12.01 -4.20 4.81
CA ILE A 59 12.13 -2.86 5.38
C ILE A 59 10.82 -2.48 6.07
N LYS A 60 10.92 -2.03 7.32
CA LYS A 60 9.76 -1.66 8.14
C LYS A 60 9.53 -0.16 8.09
N TYR A 61 8.27 0.23 7.87
CA TYR A 61 7.82 1.61 7.84
C TYR A 61 6.73 1.84 8.90
N GLN A 62 6.62 3.09 9.32
CA GLN A 62 5.49 3.58 10.10
C GLN A 62 5.09 4.96 9.58
N ARG A 63 3.86 5.09 9.11
CA ARG A 63 3.31 6.33 8.55
C ARG A 63 1.93 6.64 9.13
N PRO A 64 1.50 7.92 9.18
CA PRO A 64 0.10 8.27 9.39
C PRO A 64 -0.79 7.58 8.36
N GLU A 65 -1.99 7.17 8.78
CA GLU A 65 -2.96 6.48 7.92
C GLU A 65 -3.35 7.31 6.68
N MET A 66 -3.38 8.64 6.84
CA MET A 66 -3.75 9.63 5.82
C MET A 66 -2.58 10.10 4.95
N GLU A 67 -1.37 9.58 5.16
CA GLU A 67 -0.23 9.87 4.26
C GLU A 67 -0.42 9.09 2.96
N ALA A 68 -0.04 9.68 1.82
CA ALA A 68 -0.15 9.02 0.52
C ALA A 68 1.15 8.29 0.14
N VAL A 69 1.03 7.06 -0.35
CA VAL A 69 2.12 6.27 -0.96
C VAL A 69 1.79 5.94 -2.41
N LEU A 70 2.81 5.73 -3.23
CA LEU A 70 2.63 5.31 -4.62
C LEU A 70 2.51 3.80 -4.69
N VAL A 71 1.39 3.31 -5.21
CA VAL A 71 1.21 1.91 -5.59
C VAL A 71 1.47 1.79 -7.09
N LEU A 72 2.37 0.88 -7.45
CA LEU A 72 2.86 0.67 -8.82
C LEU A 72 2.07 -0.43 -9.53
N ASP A 73 1.65 -1.45 -8.79
CA ASP A 73 0.85 -2.57 -9.28
C ASP A 73 -0.06 -3.07 -8.16
N VAL A 74 -1.28 -3.45 -8.53
CA VAL A 74 -2.25 -4.06 -7.63
C VAL A 74 -2.63 -5.41 -8.19
N ARG A 75 -2.29 -6.47 -7.48
CA ARG A 75 -2.81 -7.80 -7.83
C ARG A 75 -4.25 -7.90 -7.32
N ARG A 76 -5.15 -8.28 -8.22
CA ARG A 76 -6.43 -8.89 -7.83
C ARG A 76 -6.09 -10.24 -7.22
N ASP A 77 -6.41 -10.41 -5.94
CA ASP A 77 -6.64 -11.75 -5.42
C ASP A 77 -7.81 -12.34 -6.22
N GLY A 78 -7.54 -13.46 -6.90
CA GLY A 78 -8.55 -14.25 -7.59
C GLY A 78 -9.43 -15.01 -6.63
#